data_AF-A0A7K2NL28-F1
#
_entry.id   AF-A0A7K2NL28-F1
#
_cell.length_a   1.000
_cell.length_b   1.000
_cell.length_c   1.000
_cell.angle_alpha   90.00
_cell.angle_beta   90.00
_cell.angle_gamma   90.00
#
_symmetry.space_group_name_H-M   'P 1'
#
loop_
_entity.id
_entity.type
_entity.pdbx_description
1 polymer ?
#
loop_
_entity_poly.entity_id
_entity_poly.type
_entity_poly.pdbx_seq_one_letter_code
_entity_poly.pdbx_strand_id
1 'polypeptide(L)'
;LAHRADEEFARAANEIVAAAQAMFYAQPGLYRGVAGMVLHLGRTTATAPGTGPRAVRRQLDALSWHAMSYRDRLAFPGEQMMRLSMDLSTGTAGCLLAVASVLGDAPAGLPFLPPPRRSGGPPTRLHQEP
;
A
#
# COMPACT_ATOMS: atom_id res chain seq x y z
N LEU A 1 -9.76 -23.29 1.70
CA LEU A 1 -9.70 -23.51 0.24
C LEU A 1 -8.44 -22.86 -0.31
N ALA A 2 -7.77 -23.49 -1.28
CA ALA A 2 -6.75 -22.82 -2.08
C ALA A 2 -7.45 -21.97 -3.16
N HIS A 3 -7.09 -20.69 -3.28
CA HIS A 3 -7.66 -19.82 -4.30
C HIS A 3 -7.13 -20.23 -5.68
N ARG A 4 -8.02 -20.40 -6.66
CA ARG A 4 -7.66 -20.67 -8.06
C ARG A 4 -7.22 -19.36 -8.72
N ALA A 5 -6.22 -19.44 -9.60
CA ALA A 5 -5.88 -18.32 -10.46
C ALA A 5 -7.06 -17.96 -11.37
N ASP A 6 -7.35 -16.66 -11.46
CA ASP A 6 -8.47 -16.11 -12.21
C ASP A 6 -7.97 -14.91 -13.04
N GLU A 7 -8.23 -14.97 -14.34
CA GLU A 7 -7.73 -13.96 -15.29
C GLU A 7 -8.44 -12.61 -15.14
N GLU A 8 -9.72 -12.61 -14.73
CA GLU A 8 -10.47 -11.38 -14.50
C GLU A 8 -9.89 -10.60 -13.32
N PHE A 9 -9.61 -11.29 -12.21
CA PHE A 9 -8.97 -10.68 -11.05
C PHE A 9 -7.52 -10.26 -11.33
N ALA A 10 -6.78 -11.02 -12.14
CA ALA A 10 -5.44 -10.62 -12.55
C ALA A 10 -5.46 -9.33 -13.38
N ARG A 11 -6.41 -9.19 -14.31
CA ARG A 11 -6.60 -7.97 -15.10
C ARG A 11 -7.01 -6.79 -14.21
N ALA A 12 -8.01 -6.99 -13.34
CA ALA A 12 -8.45 -5.95 -12.41
C ALA A 12 -7.31 -5.49 -11.48
N ALA A 13 -6.47 -6.41 -10.99
CA ALA A 13 -5.31 -6.06 -10.16
C ALA A 13 -4.32 -5.16 -10.92
N ASN A 14 -4.08 -5.42 -12.20
CA ASN A 14 -3.22 -4.58 -13.04
C ASN A 14 -3.83 -3.18 -13.29
N GLU A 15 -5.14 -3.11 -13.51
CA GLU A 15 -5.86 -1.85 -13.68
C GLU A 15 -5.85 -1.01 -12.39
N ILE A 16 -6.01 -1.66 -11.23
CA ILE A 16 -5.91 -1.00 -9.92
C ILE A 16 -4.49 -0.47 -9.70
N VAL A 17 -3.45 -1.22 -10.08
CA VAL A 17 -2.06 -0.72 -10.02
C VAL A 17 -1.93 0.56 -10.84
N ALA A 18 -2.43 0.58 -12.08
CA ALA A 18 -2.38 1.78 -12.92
C ALA A 18 -3.09 2.97 -12.28
N ALA A 19 -4.27 2.76 -11.69
CA ALA A 19 -5.01 3.79 -10.96
C ALA A 19 -4.26 4.29 -9.71
N ALA A 20 -3.52 3.41 -9.02
CA ALA A 20 -2.70 3.74 -7.86
C ALA A 20 -1.42 4.53 -8.22
N GLN A 21 -1.19 4.84 -9.50
CA GLN A 21 -0.07 5.66 -9.96
C GLN A 21 -0.40 7.12 -10.23
N ALA A 22 -1.55 7.61 -9.76
CA ALA A 22 -1.91 9.01 -9.96
C ALA A 22 -0.80 9.95 -9.46
N MET A 23 -0.56 11.03 -10.20
CA MET A 23 0.49 12.00 -9.85
C MET A 23 0.06 12.98 -8.76
N PHE A 24 -1.23 13.02 -8.43
CA PHE A 24 -1.79 13.94 -7.45
C PHE A 24 -2.92 13.28 -6.65
N TYR A 25 -2.92 13.54 -5.35
CA TYR A 25 -3.98 13.17 -4.42
C TYR A 25 -4.36 14.39 -3.62
N ALA A 26 -5.66 14.67 -3.50
CA ALA A 26 -6.13 15.79 -2.70
C ALA A 26 -5.90 15.58 -1.19
N GLN A 27 -5.69 14.34 -0.76
CA GLN A 27 -5.75 13.97 0.65
C GLN A 27 -4.66 12.95 1.02
N PRO A 28 -4.12 13.01 2.25
CA PRO A 28 -3.09 12.08 2.71
C PRO A 28 -3.65 10.75 3.22
N GLY A 29 -4.93 10.70 3.60
CA GLY A 29 -5.51 9.61 4.41
C GLY A 29 -5.40 8.20 3.83
N LEU A 30 -5.53 7.21 4.70
CA LEU A 30 -5.43 5.79 4.36
C LEU A 30 -6.61 5.31 3.50
N TYR A 31 -7.83 5.73 3.84
CA TYR A 31 -9.04 5.26 3.15
C TYR A 31 -9.31 6.04 1.87
N ARG A 32 -8.96 7.33 1.86
CA ARG A 32 -9.19 8.25 0.75
C ARG A 32 -7.96 9.13 0.57
N GLY A 33 -6.89 8.58 0.04
CA GLY A 33 -5.66 9.34 -0.14
C GLY A 33 -4.45 8.53 -0.51
N VAL A 34 -3.33 9.24 -0.59
CA VAL A 34 -2.05 8.67 -1.03
C VAL A 34 -1.49 7.62 -0.07
N ALA A 35 -1.75 7.70 1.24
CA ALA A 35 -1.33 6.64 2.17
C ALA A 35 -1.97 5.28 1.82
N GLY A 36 -3.23 5.27 1.36
CA GLY A 36 -3.87 4.06 0.85
C GLY A 36 -3.14 3.46 -0.35
N MET A 37 -2.63 4.31 -1.24
CA MET A 37 -1.89 3.89 -2.44
C MET A 37 -0.49 3.39 -2.09
N VAL A 38 0.19 4.02 -1.13
CA VAL A 38 1.45 3.50 -0.57
C VAL A 38 1.25 2.09 -0.02
N LEU A 39 0.23 1.90 0.83
CA LEU A 39 -0.07 0.59 1.41
C LEU A 39 -0.44 -0.44 0.32
N HIS A 40 -1.25 -0.04 -0.66
CA HIS A 40 -1.66 -0.92 -1.75
C HIS A 40 -0.45 -1.39 -2.59
N LEU A 41 0.38 -0.46 -3.08
CA LEU A 41 1.53 -0.76 -3.92
C LEU A 41 2.63 -1.52 -3.16
N GLY A 42 2.77 -1.28 -1.85
CA GLY A 42 3.67 -2.05 -0.99
C GLY A 42 3.26 -3.50 -0.81
N ARG A 43 1.97 -3.80 -0.98
CA ARG A 43 1.39 -5.13 -0.74
C ARG A 43 1.08 -5.89 -2.02
N THR A 44 0.80 -5.21 -3.13
CA THR A 44 0.30 -5.86 -4.34
C THR A 44 1.23 -6.97 -4.85
N THR A 45 0.64 -8.07 -5.32
CA THR A 45 1.35 -9.17 -5.99
C THR A 45 1.23 -9.08 -7.51
N ALA A 46 0.55 -8.06 -8.03
CA ALA A 46 0.51 -7.80 -9.46
C ALA A 46 1.92 -7.54 -10.00
N THR A 47 2.18 -7.95 -11.23
CA THR A 47 3.47 -7.77 -11.91
C THR A 47 3.38 -6.75 -13.05
N ALA A 48 2.32 -5.92 -13.05
CA ALA A 48 2.13 -4.87 -14.03
C ALA A 48 3.23 -3.80 -13.97
N PRO A 49 3.43 -3.05 -15.07
CA PRO A 49 4.16 -1.80 -15.03
C PRO A 49 3.62 -0.93 -13.90
N GLY A 50 4.54 -0.27 -13.19
CA GLY A 50 4.13 0.59 -12.10
C GLY A 50 3.99 -0.06 -10.73
N THR A 51 4.50 -1.27 -10.59
CA THR A 51 4.74 -1.93 -9.30
C THR A 51 6.19 -1.75 -8.82
N GLY A 52 6.48 -2.23 -7.62
CA GLY A 52 7.83 -2.28 -7.07
C GLY A 52 8.32 -0.98 -6.40
N PRO A 53 9.60 -0.96 -5.97
CA PRO A 53 10.13 0.09 -5.08
C PRO A 53 10.02 1.51 -5.65
N ARG A 54 10.20 1.67 -6.96
CA ARG A 54 10.10 2.99 -7.61
C ARG A 54 8.69 3.55 -7.58
N ALA A 55 7.67 2.70 -7.70
CA ALA A 55 6.28 3.13 -7.64
C ALA A 55 5.90 3.54 -6.21
N VAL A 56 6.30 2.73 -5.22
CA VAL A 56 6.13 3.06 -3.80
C VAL A 56 6.83 4.38 -3.46
N ARG A 57 8.06 4.59 -3.93
CA ARG A 57 8.81 5.82 -3.68
C ARG A 57 8.08 7.06 -4.18
N ARG A 58 7.50 7.01 -5.39
CA ARG A 58 6.70 8.13 -5.92
C ARG A 58 5.51 8.48 -5.02
N GLN A 59 4.82 7.46 -4.48
CA GLN A 59 3.70 7.73 -3.59
C GLN A 59 4.12 8.22 -2.21
N LEU A 60 5.29 7.81 -1.72
CA LEU A 60 5.89 8.41 -0.52
C LEU A 60 6.27 9.89 -0.75
N ASP A 61 6.82 10.21 -1.93
CA ASP A 61 7.13 11.60 -2.31
C ASP A 61 5.85 12.45 -2.37
N ALA A 62 4.77 11.93 -2.95
CA ALA A 62 3.46 12.60 -2.95
C ALA A 62 2.86 12.75 -1.55
N LEU A 63 2.97 11.74 -0.68
CA LEU A 63 2.53 11.82 0.72
C LEU A 63 3.30 12.91 1.50
N SER A 64 4.58 13.11 1.20
CA SER A 64 5.41 14.11 1.87
C SER A 64 4.93 15.55 1.66
N TRP A 65 4.20 15.84 0.58
CA TRP A 65 3.61 17.17 0.35
C TRP A 65 2.51 17.52 1.36
N HIS A 66 1.94 16.54 2.04
CA HIS A 66 0.93 16.72 3.08
C HIS A 66 1.50 16.66 4.49
N ALA A 67 2.81 16.41 4.63
CA ALA A 67 3.48 16.33 5.93
C ALA A 67 3.59 17.72 6.58
N MET A 68 3.23 17.80 7.86
CA MET A 68 3.31 19.02 8.65
C MET A 68 4.08 18.76 9.95
N SER A 69 4.79 19.78 10.43
CA SER A 69 5.30 19.77 11.81
C SER A 69 4.22 20.30 12.75
N TYR A 70 3.89 19.51 13.78
CA TYR A 70 3.02 19.91 14.88
C TYR A 70 3.66 19.50 16.19
N ARG A 71 4.04 20.48 17.02
CA ARG A 71 4.75 20.26 18.29
C ARG A 71 6.00 19.39 18.13
N ASP A 72 6.82 19.71 17.14
CA ASP A 72 8.06 18.98 16.79
C ASP A 72 7.84 17.50 16.46
N ARG A 73 6.63 17.16 16.01
CA ARG A 73 6.23 15.82 15.55
C ARG A 73 5.61 15.91 14.16
N LEU A 74 5.75 14.82 13.41
CA LEU A 74 5.08 14.68 12.11
C LEU A 74 3.57 14.54 12.32
N ALA A 75 2.79 15.34 11.59
CA ALA A 75 1.35 15.28 11.57
C ALA A 75 0.83 15.46 10.13
N PHE A 76 -0.39 14.96 9.90
CA PHE A 76 -1.08 15.09 8.62
C PHE A 76 -2.46 15.72 8.82
N PRO A 77 -2.92 16.54 7.86
CA PRO A 77 -4.29 17.03 7.85
C PRO A 77 -5.25 15.86 7.59
N GLY A 78 -6.44 15.93 8.21
CA GLY A 78 -7.49 14.94 7.99
C GLY A 78 -8.35 15.23 6.76
N GLU A 79 -9.55 14.67 6.78
CA GLU A 79 -10.58 14.90 5.77
C GLU A 79 -10.83 16.41 5.53
N GLN A 80 -11.00 16.82 4.28
CA GLN A 80 -11.13 18.22 3.83
C GLN A 80 -9.93 19.15 4.10
N MET A 81 -8.82 18.65 4.66
CA MET A 81 -7.62 19.43 4.96
C MET A 81 -7.77 20.62 5.93
N MET A 82 -8.91 20.75 6.62
CA MET A 82 -9.23 21.90 7.48
C MET A 82 -8.64 21.79 8.90
N ARG A 83 -8.26 20.58 9.33
CA ARG A 83 -7.69 20.31 10.66
C ARG A 83 -6.74 19.12 10.62
N LEU A 84 -5.82 19.07 11.58
CA LEU A 84 -5.00 17.88 11.82
C LEU A 84 -5.88 16.71 12.31
N SER A 85 -5.54 15.50 11.87
CA SER A 85 -6.14 14.28 12.41
C SER A 85 -5.08 13.25 12.82
N MET A 86 -5.40 12.47 13.85
CA MET A 86 -4.57 11.39 14.38
C MET A 86 -5.22 10.01 14.22
N ASP A 87 -6.38 9.93 13.57
CA ASP A 87 -7.08 8.66 13.37
C ASP A 87 -6.47 7.79 12.25
N LEU A 88 -6.86 6.52 12.21
CA LEU A 88 -6.35 5.52 11.26
C LEU A 88 -6.84 5.74 9.82
N SER A 89 -8.08 6.20 9.64
CA SER A 89 -8.72 6.31 8.33
C SER A 89 -8.24 7.55 7.57
N THR A 90 -8.25 8.71 8.24
CA THR A 90 -8.04 10.01 7.59
C THR A 90 -6.75 10.71 8.01
N GLY A 91 -6.15 10.30 9.13
CA GLY A 91 -5.11 11.07 9.79
C GLY A 91 -3.72 10.43 9.84
N THR A 92 -2.93 10.96 10.77
CA THR A 92 -1.51 10.66 10.96
C THR A 92 -1.25 9.18 11.24
N ALA A 93 -2.11 8.50 12.02
CA ALA A 93 -1.92 7.08 12.31
C ALA A 93 -2.01 6.21 11.04
N GLY A 94 -2.95 6.53 10.13
CA GLY A 94 -3.05 5.86 8.83
C GLY A 94 -1.84 6.10 7.93
N CYS A 95 -1.36 7.34 7.89
CA CYS A 95 -0.18 7.72 7.11
C CYS A 95 1.07 7.00 7.62
N LEU A 96 1.29 6.99 8.94
CA LEU A 96 2.42 6.29 9.55
C LEU A 96 2.34 4.77 9.37
N LEU A 97 1.15 4.17 9.46
CA LEU A 97 0.97 2.75 9.14
C LEU A 97 1.36 2.44 7.69
N ALA A 98 0.94 3.27 6.73
CA ALA A 98 1.31 3.08 5.33
C ALA A 98 2.83 3.20 5.12
N VAL A 99 3.48 4.20 5.71
CA VAL A 99 4.94 4.37 5.64
C VAL A 99 5.66 3.17 6.29
N ALA A 100 5.25 2.77 7.49
CA ALA A 100 5.83 1.64 8.20
C ALA A 100 5.60 0.29 7.48
N SER A 101 4.57 0.18 6.64
CA SER A 101 4.33 -1.02 5.83
C SER A 101 5.34 -1.22 4.69
N VAL A 102 6.06 -0.17 4.31
CA VAL A 102 7.02 -0.22 3.19
C VAL A 102 8.45 0.14 3.57
N LEU A 103 8.66 0.84 4.70
CA LEU A 103 9.99 1.23 5.20
C LEU A 103 10.36 0.58 6.54
N GLY A 104 9.42 -0.08 7.24
CA GLY A 104 9.69 -0.65 8.56
C GLY A 104 10.51 -1.95 8.48
N ASP A 105 11.43 -2.16 9.43
CA ASP A 105 12.19 -3.40 9.58
C ASP A 105 11.27 -4.63 9.76
N ALA A 106 10.18 -4.42 10.50
CA ALA A 106 9.01 -5.28 10.52
C ALA A 106 7.84 -4.51 9.87
N PRO A 107 7.47 -4.83 8.61
CA PRO A 107 6.43 -4.11 7.90
C PRO A 107 5.10 -4.09 8.67
N ALA A 108 4.59 -2.89 8.94
CA ALA A 108 3.28 -2.74 9.58
C ALA A 108 2.16 -3.34 8.70
N GLY A 109 1.20 -4.00 9.33
CA GLY A 109 0.05 -4.62 8.67
C GLY A 109 -1.27 -4.08 9.23
N LEU A 110 -2.31 -4.10 8.40
CA LEU A 110 -3.65 -3.86 8.88
C LEU A 110 -4.16 -5.09 9.65
N PRO A 111 -4.84 -4.88 10.80
CA PRO A 111 -5.54 -5.95 11.48
C PRO A 111 -6.50 -6.66 10.51
N PHE A 112 -6.56 -7.98 10.59
CA PHE A 112 -7.46 -8.82 9.77
C PHE A 112 -7.23 -8.75 8.25
N LEU A 113 -6.12 -8.16 7.79
CA LEU A 113 -5.71 -8.17 6.39
C LEU A 113 -4.34 -8.86 6.22
N PRO A 114 -4.29 -10.21 6.19
CA PRO A 114 -3.05 -10.96 6.14
C PRO A 114 -2.21 -10.58 4.89
N PRO A 115 -0.88 -10.77 4.92
CA PRO A 115 -0.05 -10.52 3.75
C PRO A 115 -0.54 -11.37 2.56
N PRO A 116 -0.55 -10.81 1.34
CA PRO A 116 -1.03 -11.57 0.19
C PRO A 116 -0.09 -12.75 -0.08
N ARG A 117 -0.70 -13.88 -0.44
CA ARG A 117 0.04 -15.08 -0.82
C ARG A 117 0.71 -14.79 -2.15
N ARG A 118 2.04 -14.76 -2.17
CA ARG A 118 2.77 -14.80 -3.44
C ARG A 118 2.47 -16.14 -4.08
N SER A 119 1.99 -16.13 -5.33
CA SER A 119 1.82 -17.33 -6.13
C SER A 119 3.16 -18.05 -6.16
N GLY A 120 3.32 -19.12 -5.38
CA GLY A 120 4.51 -19.94 -5.41
C GLY A 120 4.68 -20.50 -6.82
N GLY A 121 5.92 -20.52 -7.32
CA GLY A 121 6.27 -21.30 -8.50
C GLY A 121 5.87 -22.77 -8.32
N PRO A 122 5.90 -23.58 -9.40
CA PRO A 122 5.39 -24.95 -9.37
C PRO A 122 6.00 -25.72 -8.19
N PRO A 123 5.22 -26.56 -7.48
CA PRO A 123 5.81 -27.43 -6.46
C PRO A 123 6.86 -28.30 -7.15
N THR A 124 8.14 -28.13 -6.78
CA THR A 124 9.18 -29.07 -7.15
C THR A 124 8.74 -30.44 -6.64
N ARG A 125 8.27 -31.30 -7.55
CA ARG A 125 8.06 -32.70 -7.22
C ARG A 125 9.42 -33.25 -6.86
N LEU A 126 9.63 -33.53 -5.57
CA LEU A 126 10.74 -34.39 -5.16
C LEU A 126 10.52 -35.71 -5.88
N HIS A 127 11.41 -36.03 -6.82
CA HIS A 127 11.53 -37.34 -7.42
C HIS A 127 11.66 -38.35 -6.27
N GLN A 128 10.60 -39.10 -5.99
CA GLN A 128 10.75 -40.37 -5.28
C GLN A 128 11.17 -41.38 -6.34
N GLU A 129 12.48 -41.66 -6.37
CA GLU A 129 13.06 -42.77 -7.10
C GLU A 129 12.74 -44.10 -6.39
N PRO A 130 12.66 -45.21 -7.15
CA PRO A 130 11.96 -46.45 -6.80
C PRO A 130 12.61 -47.34 -5.73
#